data_AF-A0A7Y4IPF7-F1
#
_entry.id   AF-A0A7Y4IPF7-F1
#
_cell.length_a   1.000
_cell.length_b   1.000
_cell.length_c   1.000
_cell.angle_alpha   90.00
_cell.angle_beta   90.00
_cell.angle_gamma   90.00
#
_symmetry.space_group_name_H-M   'P 1'
#
loop_
_entity.id
_entity.type
_entity.pdbx_description
1 polymer ?
#
loop_
_entity_poly.entity_id
_entity_poly.type
_entity_poly.pdbx_seq_one_letter_code
_entity_poly.pdbx_strand_id
1 'polypeptide(L)'
;MAHIVWFLTPLTCLHCSSHAGERETRLNTRDLNRDPESISVRPGELLEVGIQELKDAYLTLREPVGTEDIRALEQWDCPVCHWAQWARIVFRRVDPDHSRFMSAETVALTPEVLRDAHFLSPRIDFWVKTRTGEELEHILPLIKHLLS
;
A
#
# COMPACT_ATOMS: atom_id res chain seq x y z
N MET A 1 7.03 -16.35 -11.03
CA MET A 1 5.63 -15.97 -10.75
C MET A 1 5.66 -14.80 -9.79
N ALA A 2 4.73 -13.85 -9.89
CA ALA A 2 4.65 -12.75 -8.94
C ALA A 2 3.94 -13.23 -7.66
N HIS A 3 4.56 -13.04 -6.51
CA HIS A 3 4.02 -13.40 -5.20
C HIS A 3 3.00 -12.33 -4.77
N ILE A 4 1.84 -12.76 -4.24
CA ILE A 4 0.75 -11.83 -3.90
C ILE A 4 0.29 -12.14 -2.47
N VAL A 5 0.30 -11.11 -1.63
CA VAL A 5 -0.35 -11.12 -0.31
C VAL A 5 -1.71 -10.45 -0.44
N TRP A 6 -2.77 -11.17 -0.11
CA TRP A 6 -4.13 -10.65 -0.10
C TRP A 6 -4.48 -10.11 1.28
N PHE A 7 -4.56 -8.79 1.42
CA PHE A 7 -5.00 -8.14 2.64
C PHE A 7 -6.54 -8.11 2.70
N LEU A 8 -7.11 -9.02 3.48
CA LEU A 8 -8.55 -9.22 3.60
C LEU A 8 -9.15 -8.17 4.54
N THR A 9 -9.52 -7.02 3.99
CA THR A 9 -10.17 -5.94 4.73
C THR A 9 -11.15 -5.19 3.81
N PRO A 10 -12.31 -4.71 4.31
CA PRO A 10 -13.22 -3.95 3.47
C PRO A 10 -12.61 -2.59 3.11
N LEU A 11 -12.79 -2.16 1.86
CA LEU A 11 -12.37 -0.85 1.39
C LEU A 11 -13.56 -0.09 0.81
N THR A 12 -13.59 1.23 1.03
CA THR A 12 -14.64 2.11 0.50
C THR A 12 -14.07 2.99 -0.59
N CYS A 13 -14.60 2.94 -1.81
CA CYS A 13 -14.09 3.78 -2.88
C CYS A 13 -14.37 5.28 -2.61
N LEU A 14 -13.33 6.11 -2.67
CA LEU A 14 -13.46 7.56 -2.49
C LEU A 14 -14.17 8.25 -3.67
N HIS A 15 -14.19 7.61 -4.85
CA HIS A 15 -14.81 8.17 -6.05
C HIS A 15 -16.30 7.85 -6.16
N CYS A 16 -16.72 6.59 -5.95
CA CYS A 16 -18.13 6.19 -6.10
C CYS A 16 -18.81 5.70 -4.82
N SER A 17 -18.12 5.75 -3.67
CA SER A 17 -18.61 5.31 -2.36
C SER A 17 -19.03 3.83 -2.28
N SER A 18 -18.72 3.02 -3.29
CA SER A 18 -18.98 1.57 -3.25
C SER A 18 -18.08 0.90 -2.21
N HIS A 19 -18.65 -0.05 -1.47
CA HIS A 19 -17.92 -0.85 -0.50
C HIS A 19 -17.49 -2.16 -1.16
N ALA A 20 -16.19 -2.42 -1.20
CA ALA A 20 -15.63 -3.71 -1.58
C ALA A 20 -15.50 -4.57 -0.33
N GLY A 21 -16.04 -5.79 -0.39
CA GLY A 21 -15.87 -6.77 0.69
C GLY A 21 -14.43 -7.26 0.81
N GLU A 22 -14.11 -7.94 1.91
CA GLU A 22 -12.74 -8.44 2.20
C GLU A 22 -12.13 -9.26 1.06
N ARG A 23 -12.96 -10.06 0.35
CA ARG A 23 -12.51 -10.94 -0.75
C ARG A 23 -12.37 -10.20 -2.09
N GLU A 24 -12.83 -8.97 -2.16
CA GLU A 24 -12.81 -8.12 -3.35
C GLU A 24 -11.67 -7.10 -3.27
N THR A 25 -11.08 -6.91 -2.09
CA THR A 25 -9.90 -6.07 -1.86
C THR A 25 -8.65 -6.80 -2.33
N ARG A 26 -8.14 -6.35 -3.48
CA ARG A 26 -6.91 -6.85 -4.11
C ARG A 26 -5.85 -5.76 -4.07
N LEU A 27 -4.96 -5.82 -3.08
CA LEU A 27 -3.79 -4.93 -2.98
C LEU A 27 -2.60 -5.62 -3.64
N ASN A 28 -1.93 -4.90 -4.56
CA ASN A 28 -0.85 -5.49 -5.36
C ASN A 28 0.49 -5.36 -4.63
N THR A 29 0.72 -6.18 -3.62
CA THR A 29 1.97 -6.16 -2.86
C THR A 29 3.00 -7.10 -3.48
N ARG A 30 3.22 -6.95 -4.79
CA ARG A 30 4.16 -7.79 -5.53
C ARG A 30 5.51 -7.84 -4.78
N ASP A 31 6.06 -9.04 -4.64
CA ASP A 31 7.36 -9.31 -4.00
C ASP A 31 7.37 -9.12 -2.47
N LEU A 32 6.20 -8.85 -1.85
CA LEU A 32 6.02 -8.96 -0.41
C LEU A 32 5.80 -10.43 -0.04
N ASN A 33 6.68 -10.98 0.81
CA ASN A 33 6.81 -12.40 1.16
C ASN A 33 7.55 -13.25 0.10
N ARG A 34 8.50 -14.08 0.55
CA ARG A 34 9.37 -14.93 -0.27
C ARG A 34 8.80 -16.34 -0.51
N ASP A 35 7.67 -16.67 0.11
CA ASP A 35 7.00 -17.96 -0.07
C ASP A 35 6.42 -18.11 -1.51
N PRO A 36 6.59 -19.26 -2.18
CA PRO A 36 5.99 -19.54 -3.48
C PRO A 36 4.45 -19.46 -3.53
N GLU A 37 3.76 -19.54 -2.39
CA GLU A 37 2.29 -19.53 -2.34
C GLU A 37 1.70 -18.13 -2.08
N SER A 38 0.57 -17.84 -2.74
CA SER A 38 -0.20 -16.63 -2.42
C SER A 38 -0.87 -16.80 -1.06
N ILE A 39 -0.62 -15.88 -0.12
CA ILE A 39 -1.21 -15.92 1.22
C ILE A 39 -2.32 -14.87 1.35
N SER A 40 -3.28 -15.13 2.24
CA SER A 40 -4.32 -14.17 2.61
C SER A 40 -4.18 -13.84 4.09
N VAL A 41 -4.30 -12.56 4.44
CA VAL A 41 -4.05 -12.07 5.80
C VAL A 41 -5.16 -11.13 6.24
N ARG A 42 -5.67 -11.35 7.46
CA ARG A 42 -6.71 -10.54 8.11
C ARG A 42 -6.13 -9.61 9.17
N PRO A 43 -6.81 -8.51 9.51
CA PRO A 43 -6.43 -7.67 10.63
C PRO A 43 -6.17 -8.49 11.90
N GLY A 44 -5.01 -8.27 12.52
CA GLY A 44 -4.53 -8.99 13.69
C GLY A 44 -3.64 -10.20 13.38
N GLU A 45 -3.57 -10.69 12.15
CA GLU A 45 -2.72 -11.84 11.79
C GLU A 45 -1.25 -11.44 11.58
N LEU A 46 -0.36 -12.39 11.84
CA LEU A 46 1.09 -12.23 11.70
C LEU A 46 1.51 -12.52 10.26
N LEU A 47 2.42 -11.71 9.73
CA LEU A 47 3.15 -11.96 8.51
C LEU A 47 4.63 -12.14 8.81
N GLU A 48 5.27 -13.07 8.10
CA GLU A 48 6.72 -13.18 7.97
C GLU A 48 7.24 -12.10 7.01
N VAL A 49 7.05 -10.85 7.41
CA VAL A 49 7.45 -9.67 6.67
C VAL A 49 8.17 -8.74 7.65
N GLY A 50 9.48 -8.66 7.49
CA GLY A 50 10.32 -7.69 8.18
C GLY A 50 10.41 -6.37 7.42
N ILE A 51 11.21 -5.46 7.96
CA ILE A 51 11.48 -4.18 7.30
C ILE A 51 12.25 -4.39 6.00
N GLN A 52 13.12 -5.39 5.92
CA GLN A 52 13.91 -5.62 4.71
C GLN A 52 13.01 -6.07 3.55
N GLU A 53 12.07 -6.96 3.79
CA GLU A 53 11.09 -7.42 2.79
C GLU A 53 10.22 -6.25 2.30
N LEU A 54 9.84 -5.34 3.21
CA LEU A 54 9.11 -4.12 2.82
C LEU A 54 9.97 -3.18 1.96
N LYS A 55 11.26 -3.02 2.26
CA LYS A 55 12.19 -2.23 1.44
C LYS A 55 12.43 -2.84 0.07
N ASP A 56 12.45 -4.17 -0.01
CA ASP A 56 12.64 -4.89 -1.27
C ASP A 56 11.38 -4.76 -2.16
N ALA A 57 10.18 -4.77 -1.56
CA ALA A 57 8.91 -4.73 -2.27
C ALA A 57 8.39 -3.31 -2.59
N TYR A 58 8.82 -2.29 -1.84
CA TYR A 58 8.29 -0.92 -1.95
C TYR A 58 9.38 0.14 -2.11
N LEU A 59 8.99 1.28 -2.68
CA LEU A 59 9.80 2.50 -2.61
C LEU A 59 9.81 3.01 -1.16
N THR A 60 11.00 3.22 -0.61
CA THR A 60 11.15 3.75 0.76
C THR A 60 11.01 5.27 0.74
N LEU A 61 9.98 5.79 1.42
CA LEU A 61 9.77 7.23 1.64
C LEU A 61 10.51 7.71 2.88
N ARG A 62 10.37 6.96 3.98
CA ARG A 62 11.08 7.17 5.24
C ARG A 62 11.26 5.85 5.97
N GLU A 63 12.35 5.75 6.71
CA GLU A 63 12.64 4.59 7.57
C GLU A 63 11.71 4.58 8.78
N PRO A 64 11.07 3.44 9.13
CA PRO A 64 10.36 3.30 10.39
C PRO A 64 11.34 3.35 11.57
N VAL A 65 11.02 4.12 12.61
CA VAL A 65 11.86 4.29 13.80
C VAL A 65 11.24 3.63 15.03
N GLY A 66 12.04 2.81 15.72
CA GLY A 66 11.62 2.18 16.98
C GLY A 66 10.45 1.22 16.81
N THR A 67 9.35 1.49 17.51
CA THR A 67 8.14 0.65 17.56
C THR A 67 6.92 1.33 16.92
N GLU A 68 7.13 2.33 16.06
CA GLU A 68 6.02 2.97 15.38
C GLU A 68 5.30 2.01 14.41
N ASP A 69 4.01 2.25 14.18
CA ASP A 69 3.26 1.52 13.16
C ASP A 69 3.78 1.92 11.77
N ILE A 70 4.09 0.90 10.97
CA ILE A 70 4.58 1.04 9.60
C ILE A 70 3.39 1.27 8.68
N ARG A 71 3.54 2.18 7.74
CA ARG A 71 2.47 2.59 6.82
C ARG A 71 2.96 2.46 5.38
N ALA A 72 2.33 1.58 4.61
CA ALA A 72 2.62 1.41 3.19
C ALA A 72 1.42 1.89 2.35
N LEU A 73 1.70 2.61 1.27
CA LEU A 73 0.68 3.04 0.30
C LEU A 73 0.69 2.10 -0.89
N GLU A 74 -0.40 1.36 -1.10
CA GLU A 74 -0.57 0.44 -2.22
C GLU A 74 -1.67 0.94 -3.17
N GLN A 75 -1.47 0.74 -4.48
CA GLN A 75 -2.52 1.06 -5.44
C GLN A 75 -3.66 0.02 -5.34
N TRP A 76 -4.88 0.53 -5.31
CA TRP A 76 -6.10 -0.26 -5.32
C TRP A 76 -7.05 0.21 -6.41
N ASP A 77 -7.52 -0.70 -7.26
CA ASP A 77 -8.52 -0.41 -8.28
C ASP A 77 -9.90 -0.80 -7.76
N CYS A 78 -10.83 0.16 -7.73
CA CYS A 78 -12.20 -0.12 -7.29
C CYS A 78 -12.86 -1.19 -8.19
N PRO A 79 -13.41 -2.29 -7.64
CA PRO A 79 -14.02 -3.34 -8.46
C PRO A 79 -15.32 -2.89 -9.16
N VAL A 80 -15.92 -1.78 -8.71
CA VAL A 80 -17.20 -1.26 -9.23
C VAL A 80 -17.00 -0.19 -10.30
N CYS A 81 -16.26 0.88 -9.99
CA CYS A 81 -16.06 1.99 -10.93
C CYS A 81 -14.71 1.95 -11.64
N HIS A 82 -13.85 0.98 -11.33
CA HIS A 82 -12.49 0.82 -11.89
C HIS A 82 -11.55 2.02 -11.67
N TRP A 83 -11.94 2.95 -10.80
CA TRP A 83 -11.09 4.07 -10.43
C TRP A 83 -9.90 3.59 -9.60
N ALA A 84 -8.69 3.86 -10.10
CA ALA A 84 -7.43 3.58 -9.42
C ALA A 84 -7.18 4.58 -8.29
N GLN A 85 -7.17 4.13 -7.05
CA GLN A 85 -6.92 4.95 -5.86
C GLN A 85 -5.86 4.30 -4.97
N TRP A 86 -5.62 4.89 -3.80
CA TRP A 86 -4.59 4.43 -2.88
C TRP A 86 -5.23 3.81 -1.65
N ALA A 87 -4.61 2.75 -1.15
CA ALA A 87 -4.91 2.16 0.13
C ALA A 87 -3.69 2.30 1.05
N ARG A 88 -3.91 2.75 2.28
CA ARG A 88 -2.89 2.75 3.34
C ARG A 88 -3.00 1.44 4.11
N ILE A 89 -1.97 0.61 4.00
CA ILE A 89 -1.81 -0.62 4.78
C ILE A 89 -0.98 -0.27 6.02
N VAL A 90 -1.48 -0.67 7.20
CA VAL A 90 -0.82 -0.45 8.48
C VAL A 90 -0.31 -1.78 9.01
N PHE A 91 0.97 -1.80 9.37
CA PHE A 91 1.62 -2.94 10.00
C PHE A 91 2.17 -2.53 11.37
N ARG A 92 2.09 -3.44 12.34
CA ARG A 92 2.78 -3.30 13.62
C ARG A 92 3.93 -4.27 13.69
N ARG A 93 5.14 -3.75 13.87
CA ARG A 93 6.32 -4.59 14.04
C ARG A 93 6.18 -5.43 15.32
N VAL A 94 6.40 -6.74 15.21
CA VAL A 94 6.44 -7.65 16.36
C VAL A 94 7.89 -7.95 16.71
N ASP A 95 8.71 -8.25 15.70
CA ASP A 95 10.15 -8.49 15.82
C ASP A 95 10.85 -8.09 14.49
N PRO A 96 12.17 -8.34 14.31
CA PRO A 96 12.87 -7.94 13.10
C PRO A 96 12.27 -8.48 11.79
N ASP A 97 11.72 -9.70 11.82
CA ASP A 97 11.32 -10.48 10.65
C ASP A 97 9.79 -10.65 10.55
N HIS A 98 9.05 -10.25 11.59
CA HIS A 98 7.59 -10.37 11.62
C HIS A 98 6.87 -9.06 11.88
N SER A 99 5.78 -8.89 11.15
CA SER A 99 4.86 -7.76 11.29
C SER A 99 3.43 -8.26 11.38
N ARG A 100 2.62 -7.62 12.22
CA ARG A 100 1.17 -7.88 12.31
C ARG A 100 0.44 -6.93 11.38
N PHE A 101 -0.44 -7.45 10.52
CA PHE A 101 -1.34 -6.60 9.74
C PHE A 101 -2.38 -5.99 10.67
N MET A 102 -2.50 -4.66 10.67
CA MET A 102 -3.40 -3.94 11.57
C MET A 102 -4.68 -3.51 10.87
N SER A 103 -4.57 -2.87 9.71
CA SER A 103 -5.71 -2.36 8.95
C SER A 103 -5.29 -1.95 7.55
N ALA A 104 -6.25 -1.89 6.62
CA ALA A 104 -6.08 -1.10 5.41
C ALA A 104 -7.31 -0.22 5.18
N GLU A 105 -7.09 0.96 4.61
CA GLU A 105 -8.16 1.91 4.29
C GLU A 105 -7.81 2.69 3.04
N THR A 106 -8.81 3.16 2.32
CA THR A 106 -8.60 4.04 1.16
C THR A 106 -8.20 5.44 1.59
N VAL A 107 -7.23 6.02 0.91
CA VAL A 107 -6.73 7.37 1.17
C VAL A 107 -6.58 8.16 -0.13
N ALA A 108 -6.77 9.48 -0.06
CA ALA A 108 -6.37 10.38 -1.13
C ALA A 108 -4.85 10.57 -1.09
N LEU A 109 -4.18 10.50 -2.24
CA LEU A 109 -2.74 10.73 -2.31
C LEU A 109 -2.46 12.24 -2.21
N THR A 110 -2.16 12.69 -1.00
CA THR A 110 -1.85 14.09 -0.68
C THR A 110 -0.41 14.19 -0.16
N PRO A 111 0.20 15.39 -0.18
CA PRO A 111 1.51 15.61 0.46
C PRO A 111 1.55 15.15 1.93
N GLU A 112 0.45 15.33 2.67
CA GLU A 112 0.33 14.92 4.07
C GLU A 112 0.38 13.39 4.21
N VAL A 113 -0.37 12.68 3.37
CA VAL A 113 -0.37 11.20 3.34
C VAL A 113 1.00 10.66 2.94
N LEU A 114 1.67 11.29 1.97
CA LEU A 114 3.04 10.91 1.57
C LEU A 114 4.05 11.14 2.70
N ARG A 115 3.93 12.22 3.48
CA ARG A 115 4.80 12.49 4.64
C ARG A 115 4.58 11.52 5.80
N ASP A 116 3.35 11.06 6.01
CA ASP A 116 2.99 10.09 7.07
C ASP A 116 3.43 8.66 6.71
N ALA A 117 3.39 8.31 5.42
CA ALA A 117 3.74 6.99 4.92
C ALA A 117 5.25 6.69 5.00
N HIS A 118 5.57 5.41 5.18
CA HIS A 118 6.94 4.88 5.17
C HIS A 118 7.33 4.32 3.81
N PHE A 119 6.36 3.67 3.16
CA PHE A 119 6.56 2.93 1.92
C PHE A 119 5.51 3.35 0.89
N LEU A 120 5.89 3.32 -0.38
CA LEU A 120 5.03 3.61 -1.53
C LEU A 120 5.16 2.52 -2.58
N SER A 121 4.03 2.10 -3.15
CA SER A 121 4.00 1.10 -4.21
C SER A 121 4.90 1.51 -5.37
N PRO A 122 5.70 0.58 -5.93
CA PRO A 122 6.51 0.85 -7.11
C PRO A 122 5.66 1.18 -8.35
N ARG A 123 4.34 0.92 -8.31
CA ARG A 123 3.39 1.21 -9.40
C ARG A 123 2.98 2.69 -9.49
N ILE A 124 3.55 3.56 -8.65
CA ILE A 124 3.30 5.00 -8.70
C ILE A 124 3.51 5.60 -10.10
N ASP A 125 4.46 5.08 -10.87
CA ASP A 125 4.73 5.54 -12.23
C ASP A 125 3.55 5.28 -13.18
N PHE A 126 2.91 4.11 -13.07
CA PHE A 126 1.72 3.75 -13.83
C PHE A 126 0.53 4.60 -13.41
N TRP A 127 0.35 4.83 -12.11
CA TRP A 127 -0.70 5.71 -11.61
C TRP A 127 -0.53 7.15 -12.13
N VAL A 128 0.68 7.70 -12.10
CA VAL A 128 0.95 9.05 -12.65
C VAL A 128 0.66 9.12 -14.15
N LYS A 129 1.01 8.09 -14.93
CA LYS A 129 0.76 8.05 -16.39
C LYS A 129 -0.72 8.01 -16.75
N THR A 130 -1.58 7.53 -15.85
CA THR A 130 -3.03 7.37 -16.09
C THR A 130 -3.86 8.53 -15.52
N ARG A 131 -3.21 9.53 -14.92
CA ARG A 131 -3.83 10.71 -14.30
C ARG A 131 -3.48 11.98 -15.07
N THR A 132 -4.36 12.97 -15.03
CA THR A 132 -4.15 14.28 -15.69
C THR A 132 -4.73 15.42 -14.83
N GLY A 133 -4.25 16.64 -15.04
CA GLY A 133 -4.83 17.84 -14.42
C GLY A 133 -4.37 18.14 -12.99
N GLU A 134 -5.17 18.94 -12.29
CA GLU A 134 -4.90 19.51 -10.94
C GLU A 134 -4.56 18.44 -9.88
N GLU A 135 -5.06 17.21 -10.02
CA GLU A 135 -4.79 16.08 -9.11
C GLU A 135 -3.29 15.79 -8.94
N LEU A 136 -2.48 16.11 -9.95
CA LEU A 136 -1.06 15.81 -9.99
C LEU A 136 -0.16 17.00 -9.63
N GLU A 137 -0.65 18.23 -9.73
CA GLU A 137 0.19 19.44 -9.67
C GLU A 137 0.98 19.56 -8.36
N HIS A 138 0.37 19.15 -7.25
CA HIS A 138 0.96 19.25 -5.91
C HIS A 138 1.78 18.04 -5.48
N ILE A 139 1.63 16.89 -6.15
CA ILE A 139 2.30 15.63 -5.77
C ILE A 139 3.40 15.21 -6.74
N LEU A 140 3.35 15.67 -7.99
CA LEU A 140 4.37 15.36 -9.01
C LEU A 140 5.79 15.74 -8.59
N PRO A 141 6.05 16.91 -7.98
CA PRO A 141 7.41 17.26 -7.54
C PRO A 141 7.95 16.27 -6.50
N LEU A 142 7.09 15.85 -5.56
CA LEU A 142 7.44 14.88 -4.51
C LEU A 142 7.72 13.50 -5.12
N ILE A 143 6.86 13.03 -6.02
CA ILE A 143 7.03 11.75 -6.70
C ILE A 143 8.30 11.74 -7.56
N LYS A 144 8.58 12.82 -8.30
CA LYS A 144 9.80 12.92 -9.12
C LYS A 144 11.08 12.83 -8.29
N HIS A 145 11.09 13.42 -7.10
CA HIS A 145 12.23 13.30 -6.17
C HIS A 145 12.44 11.87 -5.68
N LEU A 146 11.36 11.10 -5.52
CA LEU A 146 11.42 9.70 -5.07
C LEU A 146 11.87 8.73 -6.17
N LEU A 147 11.73 9.11 -7.45
CA LEU A 147 12.03 8.28 -8.61
C LEU A 147 13.36 8.63 -9.30
N SER A 148 14.08 9.65 -8.81
CA SER A 148 15.38 10.11 -9.34
C SER A 148 16.55 9.53 -8.56
#